data_AF-A0A538ST10-F1
#
_entry.id   AF-A0A538ST10-F1
#
_cell.length_a   1.000
_cell.length_b   1.000
_cell.length_c   1.000
_cell.angle_alpha   90.00
_cell.angle_beta   90.00
_cell.angle_gamma   90.00
#
_symmetry.space_group_name_H-M   'P 1'
#
loop_
_entity.id
_entity.type
_entity.pdbx_description
1 polymer ?
#
loop_
_entity_poly.entity_id
_entity_poly.type
_entity_poly.pdbx_seq_one_letter_code
_entity_poly.pdbx_strand_id
1 'polypeptide(L)' 'MPRAEKGFTLIELMIVVVIIGILAAIAIPNFIAMTNRAKEGGTKSNMHTFQLSAEDYGIQNDGIYSSDASLIAPLLP' A
#
# COMPACT_ATOMS: atom_id res chain seq x y z
N MET A 1 -23.69 -0.03 51.91
CA MET A 1 -22.84 1.18 51.74
C MET A 1 -22.56 1.31 50.25
N PRO A 2 -23.03 2.36 49.57
CA PRO A 2 -22.81 2.50 48.14
C PRO A 2 -21.32 2.85 47.91
N ARG A 3 -20.65 2.10 47.03
CA ARG A 3 -19.29 2.42 46.60
C ARG A 3 -19.33 3.77 45.87
N ALA A 4 -18.52 4.73 46.32
CA ALA A 4 -18.32 5.96 45.56
C ALA A 4 -17.64 5.59 44.22
N GLU A 5 -18.35 5.79 43.11
CA GLU A 5 -17.76 5.69 41.79
C GLU A 5 -16.75 6.83 41.63
N LYS A 6 -15.46 6.49 41.55
CA LYS A 6 -14.41 7.45 41.22
C LYS A 6 -14.58 7.86 39.76
N GLY A 7 -15.04 9.08 39.52
CA GLY A 7 -15.09 9.67 38.19
C GLY A 7 -13.68 9.87 37.59
N PHE A 8 -13.60 9.83 36.27
CA PHE A 8 -12.39 10.06 35.50
C PHE A 8 -11.90 11.51 35.65
N THR A 9 -10.60 11.73 35.79
CA THR A 9 -10.05 13.08 35.94
C THR A 9 -9.80 13.72 34.56
N LEU A 10 -10.01 15.04 34.46
CA LEU A 10 -9.68 15.76 33.22
C LEU A 10 -8.19 15.68 32.88
N ILE A 11 -7.33 15.58 33.90
CA ILE A 11 -5.88 15.46 33.69
C ILE A 11 -5.48 14.10 33.09
N GLU A 12 -6.18 13.02 33.46
CA GLU A 12 -6.00 11.72 32.79
C GLU A 12 -6.39 11.81 31.31
N LEU A 13 -7.50 12.49 30.97
CA LEU A 13 -7.88 12.70 29.57
C LEU A 13 -6.79 13.45 28.81
N MET A 14 -6.27 14.53 29.40
CA MET A 14 -5.30 15.41 28.73
C MET A 14 -4.00 14.68 28.40
N ILE A 15 -3.46 13.91 29.34
CA ILE A 15 -2.23 13.15 29.11
C ILE A 15 -2.44 12.11 28.00
N VAL A 16 -3.60 11.43 27.99
CA VAL A 16 -3.94 10.45 26.95
C VAL A 16 -3.96 11.08 25.56
N VAL A 17 -4.62 12.23 25.40
CA VAL A 17 -4.69 12.93 24.11
C VAL A 17 -3.31 13.41 23.66
N VAL A 18 -2.46 13.87 24.58
CA VAL A 18 -1.07 14.26 24.27
C VAL A 18 -0.25 13.07 23.76
N ILE A 19 -0.33 11.91 24.43
CA ILE A 19 0.38 10.69 24.01
C ILE A 19 -0.11 10.22 22.64
N ILE A 20 -1.44 10.17 22.43
CA ILE A 20 -2.02 9.80 21.12
C ILE A 20 -1.58 10.80 20.04
N GLY A 21 -1.52 12.09 20.35
CA GLY A 21 -1.05 13.12 19.43
C GLY A 21 0.40 12.90 18.96
N ILE A 22 1.31 12.58 19.88
CA ILE A 22 2.72 12.29 19.56
C ILE A 22 2.82 11.03 18.70
N LEU A 23 2.10 9.96 19.07
CA LEU A 23 2.09 8.71 18.30
C LEU A 23 1.52 8.93 16.90
N ALA A 24 0.41 9.66 16.77
CA ALA A 24 -0.21 9.96 15.49
C ALA A 24 0.70 10.79 14.58
N ALA A 25 1.42 11.78 15.13
CA ALA A 25 2.34 12.63 14.38
C ALA A 25 3.46 11.82 13.69
N ILE A 26 3.94 10.74 14.32
CA ILE A 26 4.97 9.86 13.74
C ILE A 26 4.35 8.77 12.87
N ALA A 27 3.23 8.19 13.31
CA ALA A 27 2.61 7.03 12.65
C ALA A 27 1.97 7.39 11.30
N ILE A 28 1.27 8.52 11.19
CA ILE A 28 0.57 8.94 9.97
C ILE A 28 1.51 9.09 8.76
N PRO A 29 2.61 9.87 8.82
CA PRO A 29 3.49 10.00 7.65
C PRO A 29 4.16 8.67 7.28
N ASN A 30 4.53 7.85 8.26
CA ASN A 30 5.11 6.54 8.01
C ASN A 30 4.12 5.58 7.33
N PHE A 31 2.86 5.60 7.77
CA PHE A 31 1.79 4.81 7.16
C PHE A 31 1.56 5.21 5.70
N ILE A 32 1.50 6.51 5.40
CA ILE A 32 1.35 7.00 4.02
C ILE A 32 2.53 6.56 3.15
N ALA A 33 3.76 6.70 3.64
CA ALA A 33 4.95 6.26 2.92
C ALA A 33 4.94 4.75 2.64
N MET A 34 4.51 3.95 3.61
CA MET A 34 4.36 2.49 3.46
C MET A 34 3.30 2.16 2.40
N THR A 35 2.14 2.81 2.42
CA THR A 35 1.10 2.61 1.39
C THR A 35 1.60 2.98 0.01
N ASN A 36 2.36 4.07 -0.13
CA ASN A 36 2.93 4.48 -1.41
C ASN A 36 3.93 3.45 -1.93
N ARG A 37 4.84 2.96 -1.07
CA ARG A 37 5.78 1.87 -1.44
C ARG A 37 5.06 0.58 -1.82
N ALA A 38 3.96 0.24 -1.15
CA ALA A 38 3.15 -0.92 -1.51
C ALA A 38 2.50 -0.76 -2.89
N LYS A 39 1.96 0.43 -3.21
CA LYS A 39 1.41 0.74 -4.55
C LYS A 39 2.49 0.70 -5.63
N GLU A 40 3.66 1.25 -5.36
CA GLU A 40 4.81 1.21 -6.27
C GLU A 40 5.27 -0.24 -6.50
N GLY A 41 5.40 -1.03 -5.42
CA GLY A 41 5.73 -2.45 -5.50
C GLY A 41 4.72 -3.26 -6.32
N GLY A 42 3.42 -3.02 -6.12
CA GLY A 42 2.36 -3.64 -6.92
C GLY A 42 2.45 -3.25 -8.40
N THR A 43 2.70 -1.97 -8.69
CA THR A 43 2.88 -1.48 -10.07
C THR A 43 4.10 -2.13 -10.72
N LYS A 44 5.22 -2.21 -10.00
CA LYS A 44 6.45 -2.85 -10.49
C LYS A 44 6.25 -4.34 -10.75
N SER A 45 5.51 -5.03 -9.87
CA SER A 45 5.14 -6.44 -10.07
C SER A 45 4.30 -6.61 -11.33
N ASN A 46 3.28 -5.77 -11.51
CA ASN A 46 2.41 -5.84 -12.68
C ASN A 46 3.18 -5.53 -13.98
N MET A 47 4.06 -4.54 -13.96
CA MET A 47 4.92 -4.22 -15.11
C MET A 47 5.89 -5.36 -15.43
N HIS A 48 6.45 -6.02 -14.43
CA HIS A 48 7.31 -7.19 -14.63
C HIS A 48 6.53 -8.34 -15.27
N THR A 49 5.32 -8.61 -14.80
CA THR A 49 4.43 -9.61 -15.43
C THR A 49 4.15 -9.25 -16.90
N PHE A 50 3.83 -7.98 -17.18
CA PHE A 50 3.60 -7.51 -18.55
C PHE A 50 4.85 -7.63 -19.43
N GLN A 51 6.04 -7.33 -18.88
CA GLN A 51 7.31 -7.49 -19.58
C GLN A 51 7.53 -8.94 -20.01
N LEU A 52 7.31 -9.90 -19.12
CA LEU A 52 7.45 -11.33 -19.45
C LEU A 52 6.52 -11.74 -20.59
N SER A 53 5.25 -11.30 -20.56
CA SER A 53 4.29 -11.59 -21.62
C SER A 53 4.65 -10.92 -22.96
N ALA A 54 5.23 -9.72 -22.91
CA ALA A 54 5.72 -9.04 -24.12
C ALA A 54 6.97 -9.72 -24.71
N GLU A 55 7.88 -10.22 -23.86
CA GLU A 55 9.04 -11.01 -24.27
C GLU A 55 8.61 -12.35 -24.88
N ASP A 56 7.64 -13.05 -24.27
CA ASP A 56 7.09 -14.29 -24.81
C ASP A 56 6.45 -14.08 -26.20
N TYR A 57 5.68 -13.01 -26.36
CA TYR A 57 5.17 -12.61 -27.67
C TYR A 57 6.30 -12.36 -28.68
N GLY A 58 7.36 -11.65 -28.28
CA GLY A 58 8.51 -11.38 -29.13
C GLY A 58 9.25 -12.65 -29.57
N ILE A 59 9.39 -13.64 -28.68
CA ILE A 59 9.98 -14.95 -29.00
C ILE A 59 9.15 -15.67 -30.06
N GLN A 60 7.83 -15.58 -29.99
CA GLN A 60 6.92 -16.23 -30.93
C GLN A 60 6.82 -15.52 -32.29
N ASN A 61 7.17 -14.23 -32.37
CA ASN A 61 7.02 -13.39 -33.55
C ASN A 61 8.37 -12.87 -34.09
N ASP A 62 9.41 -13.71 -34.08
CA ASP A 62 10.73 -13.40 -34.64
C ASP A 62 11.35 -12.09 -34.12
N GLY A 63 11.12 -11.77 -32.84
CA GLY A 63 11.64 -10.57 -32.17
C GLY A 63 10.80 -9.31 -32.35
N ILE A 64 9.62 -9.41 -32.99
CA ILE A 64 8.70 -8.29 -33.17
C ILE A 64 7.78 -8.17 -31.95
N TYR A 65 7.85 -7.04 -31.25
CA TYR A 65 6.95 -6.72 -30.13
C TYR A 65 5.62 -6.16 -30.62
N SER A 66 4.54 -6.50 -29.93
CA SER A 66 3.20 -6.02 -30.31
C SER A 66 3.03 -4.52 -30.04
N SER A 67 2.48 -3.79 -31.02
CA SER A 67 1.98 -2.42 -30.84
C SER A 67 0.60 -2.35 -30.18
N ASP A 68 -0.10 -3.50 -30.12
CA ASP A 68 -1.46 -3.62 -29.62
C ASP A 68 -1.51 -4.43 -28.32
N ALA A 69 -2.06 -3.83 -27.26
CA ALA A 69 -2.20 -4.46 -25.96
C ALA A 69 -3.09 -5.72 -25.98
N SER A 70 -4.03 -5.82 -26.94
CA SER A 70 -4.92 -6.97 -27.10
C SER A 70 -4.20 -8.26 -27.50
N LEU A 71 -3.00 -8.17 -28.07
CA LEU A 71 -2.20 -9.34 -28.47
C LEU A 71 -1.32 -9.85 -27.33
N ILE A 72 -1.03 -9.00 -26.33
CA ILE A 72 -0.23 -9.34 -25.14
C ILE A 72 -1.15 -9.75 -23.97
N ALA A 73 -2.36 -9.18 -23.87
CA ALA A 73 -3.31 -9.48 -22.80
C ALA A 73 -3.64 -10.98 -22.60
N PRO A 74 -3.75 -11.82 -23.64
CA PRO A 74 -3.97 -13.26 -23.50
C PRO A 74 -2.76 -14.03 -22.94
N LEU A 75 -1.58 -13.42 -22.97
CA LEU A 75 -0.30 -14.01 -22.51
C LEU A 75 0.05 -13.59 -21.08
N LEU A 76 -0.79 -12.76 -20.44
CA LEU A 76 -0.65 -12.43 -19.03
C LEU A 76 -1.08 -13.66 -18.19
N PRO A 77 -0.29 -14.07 -17.18
CA PRO A 77 -0.69 -15.10 -16.22
C PRO A 77 -1.87 -14.67 -15.33
#